data_AF-A0A6N9TU18-F1
#
_entry.id   AF-A0A6N9TU18-F1
#
_cell.length_a   1.000
_cell.length_b   1.000
_cell.length_c   1.000
_cell.angle_alpha   90.00
_cell.angle_beta   90.00
_cell.angle_gamma   90.00
#
_symmetry.space_group_name_H-M   'P 1'
#
loop_
_entity.id
_entity.type
_entity.pdbx_description
1 polymer ?
#
loop_
_entity_poly.entity_id
_entity_poly.type
_entity_poly.pdbx_seq_one_letter_code
_entity_poly.pdbx_strand_id
1 'polypeptide(L)'
;MNGDVELRKSVFGMPLPDYLVGSIKDHSWANLAHSPMIETVFGQAPLRAVFHSIPVMVGMTKWWREELDDELLRCYFGTPDERADPGYISRMKTVIIGNLGSDLPFALDYRESPVDPDVVFLGEVGSWRMIAGSVHDLMCALDPQRLQS
;
A
#
# COMPACT_ATOMS: atom_id res chain seq x y z
N MET A 1 -4.44 16.93 27.89
CA MET A 1 -4.46 15.49 28.23
C MET A 1 -4.13 14.76 26.94
N ASN A 2 -2.84 14.64 26.63
CA ASN A 2 -2.38 14.03 25.38
C ASN A 2 -2.31 12.53 25.62
N GLY A 3 -3.37 11.82 25.25
CA GLY A 3 -3.30 10.38 25.16
C GLY A 3 -2.32 10.06 24.03
N ASP A 4 -1.17 9.49 24.38
CA ASP A 4 -0.39 8.71 23.44
C ASP A 4 -1.34 7.63 22.90
N VAL A 5 -1.93 7.89 21.74
CA VAL A 5 -2.63 6.86 20.99
C VAL A 5 -1.55 5.86 20.66
N GLU A 6 -1.53 4.71 21.36
CA GLU A 6 -0.70 3.59 20.97
C GLU A 6 -0.97 3.32 19.48
N LEU A 7 -0.03 3.73 18.65
CA LEU A 7 -0.11 3.50 17.22
C LEU A 7 -0.14 1.98 17.04
N ARG A 8 -1.27 1.49 16.54
CA ARG A 8 -1.43 0.08 16.22
C ARG A 8 -0.28 -0.33 15.32
N LYS A 9 0.57 -1.23 15.80
CA LYS A 9 1.70 -1.78 15.02
C LYS A 9 1.27 -2.89 14.07
N SER A 10 -0.02 -3.15 13.94
CA SER A 10 -0.56 -4.20 13.09
C SER A 10 -1.97 -3.87 12.61
N VAL A 11 -2.32 -4.38 11.44
CA VAL A 11 -3.67 -4.33 10.87
C VAL A 11 -4.15 -5.76 10.67
N PHE A 12 -5.24 -6.15 11.35
CA PHE A 12 -5.81 -7.51 11.31
C PHE A 12 -4.79 -8.66 11.46
N GLY A 13 -3.83 -8.52 12.38
CA GLY A 13 -2.80 -9.52 12.65
C GLY A 13 -1.58 -9.46 11.74
N MET A 14 -1.55 -8.58 10.74
CA MET A 14 -0.35 -8.34 9.91
C MET A 14 0.45 -7.17 10.50
N PRO A 15 1.74 -7.37 10.86
CA PRO A 15 2.56 -6.32 11.45
C PRO A 15 2.89 -5.25 10.40
N LEU A 16 2.76 -3.98 10.76
CA LEU A 16 3.18 -2.88 9.90
C LEU A 16 4.70 -2.72 10.00
N PRO A 17 5.43 -2.54 8.87
CA PRO A 17 6.87 -2.28 8.90
C PRO A 17 7.23 -1.07 9.77
N ASP A 18 8.31 -1.16 10.54
CA ASP A 18 8.71 -0.08 11.47
C ASP A 18 8.99 1.23 10.73
N TYR A 19 9.57 1.18 9.52
CA TYR A 19 9.78 2.35 8.66
C TYR A 19 8.47 3.04 8.27
N LEU A 20 7.40 2.27 8.04
CA LEU A 20 6.08 2.81 7.76
C LEU A 20 5.51 3.51 9.00
N VAL A 21 5.59 2.85 10.15
CA VAL A 21 5.07 3.41 11.41
C VAL A 21 5.84 4.68 11.80
N GLY A 22 7.15 4.68 11.64
CA GLY A 22 8.01 5.85 11.86
C GLY A 22 7.64 7.03 10.95
N SER A 23 7.51 6.77 9.65
CA SER A 23 7.18 7.80 8.65
C SER A 23 5.74 8.34 8.75
N ILE A 24 4.82 7.56 9.31
CA ILE A 24 3.48 8.06 9.66
C ILE A 24 3.55 9.01 10.85
N LYS A 25 4.39 8.70 11.86
CA LYS A 25 4.56 9.55 13.05
C LYS A 25 5.18 10.92 12.72
N ASP A 26 6.17 10.94 11.84
CA ASP A 26 6.85 12.17 11.43
C ASP A 26 6.18 12.89 10.24
N HIS A 27 5.01 12.41 9.80
CA HIS A 27 4.23 12.89 8.67
C HIS A 27 4.92 12.76 7.30
N SER A 28 6.10 12.16 7.22
CA SER A 28 6.85 12.05 5.98
C SER A 28 6.25 11.03 5.01
N TRP A 29 5.47 10.05 5.50
CA TRP A 29 4.67 9.12 4.67
C TRP A 29 3.61 9.85 3.84
N ALA A 30 2.84 10.74 4.48
CA ALA A 30 1.80 11.51 3.80
C ALA A 30 2.37 12.46 2.74
N ASN A 31 3.57 13.02 3.01
CA ASN A 31 4.24 13.92 2.08
C ASN A 31 4.68 13.24 0.77
N LEU A 32 4.85 11.92 0.75
CA LEU A 32 5.18 11.18 -0.47
C LEU A 32 4.06 11.26 -1.52
N ALA A 33 2.83 11.64 -1.14
CA ALA A 33 1.76 11.95 -2.08
C ALA A 33 2.09 13.10 -3.06
N HIS A 34 3.09 13.92 -2.74
CA HIS A 34 3.57 15.03 -3.57
C HIS A 34 4.87 14.69 -4.32
N SER A 35 5.33 13.44 -4.25
CA SER A 35 6.56 13.05 -4.92
C SER A 35 6.45 13.20 -6.44
N PRO A 36 7.45 13.80 -7.11
CA PRO A 36 7.50 13.84 -8.57
C PRO A 36 7.78 12.46 -9.18
N MET A 37 8.16 11.46 -8.36
CA MET A 37 8.52 10.12 -8.80
C MET A 37 7.32 9.16 -8.86
N ILE A 38 6.12 9.58 -8.44
CA ILE A 38 4.93 8.69 -8.40
C ILE A 38 4.71 8.02 -9.75
N GLU A 39 4.66 8.78 -10.85
CA GLU A 39 4.41 8.19 -12.17
C GLU A 39 5.50 7.21 -12.59
N THR A 40 6.76 7.45 -12.21
CA THR A 40 7.87 6.54 -12.51
C THR A 40 7.74 5.24 -11.73
N VAL A 41 7.46 5.30 -10.43
CA VAL A 41 7.35 4.12 -9.55
C VAL A 41 6.09 3.32 -9.86
N PHE A 42 4.96 4.01 -9.95
CA PHE A 42 3.66 3.40 -10.15
C PHE A 42 3.33 3.24 -11.63
N GLY A 43 4.16 3.63 -12.58
CA GLY A 43 3.93 3.49 -14.03
C GLY A 43 2.66 4.17 -14.55
N GLN A 44 2.03 5.03 -13.76
CA GLN A 44 0.85 5.82 -14.12
C GLN A 44 0.79 7.09 -13.28
N ALA A 45 0.29 8.17 -13.87
CA ALA A 45 0.12 9.43 -13.17
C ALA A 45 -0.92 9.31 -12.04
N PRO A 46 -0.73 9.99 -10.89
CA PRO A 46 -1.75 10.02 -9.85
C PRO A 46 -2.91 10.93 -10.25
N LEU A 47 -4.14 10.47 -9.99
CA LEU A 47 -5.34 11.32 -10.06
C LEU A 47 -5.46 12.15 -8.77
N ARG A 48 -5.31 11.48 -7.63
CA ARG A 48 -5.29 12.07 -6.29
C ARG A 48 -4.59 11.11 -5.33
N ALA A 49 -3.26 11.19 -5.30
CA ALA A 49 -2.46 10.34 -4.43
C ALA A 49 -2.79 10.59 -2.95
N VAL A 50 -3.01 9.51 -2.21
CA VAL A 50 -3.22 9.50 -0.76
C VAL A 50 -2.42 8.36 -0.17
N PHE A 51 -1.55 8.70 0.79
CA PHE A 51 -0.75 7.77 1.57
C PHE A 51 -1.40 7.69 2.95
N HIS A 52 -1.97 6.53 3.29
CA HIS A 52 -2.93 6.41 4.39
C HIS A 52 -2.28 6.52 5.76
N SER A 53 -3.03 7.02 6.73
CA SER A 53 -2.70 6.87 8.15
C SER A 53 -3.15 5.48 8.65
N ILE A 54 -2.59 5.00 9.76
CA ILE A 54 -2.96 3.67 10.31
C ILE A 54 -4.48 3.49 10.53
N PRO A 55 -5.23 4.47 11.09
CA PRO A 55 -6.69 4.34 11.19
C PRO A 55 -7.40 4.14 9.84
N VAL A 56 -6.92 4.83 8.79
CA VAL A 56 -7.46 4.68 7.44
C VAL A 56 -7.09 3.32 6.85
N MET A 57 -5.86 2.83 7.05
CA MET A 57 -5.46 1.49 6.63
C MET A 57 -6.36 0.41 7.24
N VAL A 58 -6.69 0.53 8.54
CA VAL A 58 -7.63 -0.37 9.22
C VAL A 58 -9.01 -0.32 8.55
N GLY A 59 -9.55 0.87 8.30
CA GLY A 59 -10.85 1.04 7.67
C GLY A 59 -10.91 0.46 6.26
N MET A 60 -9.95 0.82 5.40
CA MET A 60 -9.87 0.34 4.01
C MET A 60 -9.67 -1.18 3.94
N THR A 61 -8.77 -1.72 4.77
CA THR A 61 -8.52 -3.16 4.81
C THR A 61 -9.73 -3.92 5.37
N LYS A 62 -10.47 -3.33 6.32
CA LYS A 62 -11.71 -3.91 6.84
C LYS A 62 -12.76 -4.02 5.74
N TRP A 63 -13.03 -2.89 5.07
CA TRP A 63 -14.00 -2.82 3.97
C TRP A 63 -13.67 -3.88 2.92
N TRP A 64 -12.43 -3.95 2.46
CA TRP A 64 -12.05 -4.96 1.46
C TRP A 64 -12.29 -6.39 1.97
N ARG A 65 -11.85 -6.72 3.19
CA ARG A 65 -12.02 -8.07 3.76
C ARG A 65 -13.48 -8.50 3.92
N GLU A 66 -14.35 -7.55 4.24
CA GLU A 66 -15.76 -7.81 4.56
C GLU A 66 -16.70 -7.53 3.38
N GLU A 67 -16.20 -7.01 2.25
CA GLU A 67 -16.99 -6.81 1.04
C GLU A 67 -17.61 -8.14 0.59
N LEU A 68 -18.89 -8.07 0.22
CA LEU A 68 -19.74 -9.21 -0.13
C LEU A 68 -20.16 -9.17 -1.60
N ASP A 69 -19.97 -8.04 -2.28
CA ASP A 69 -20.17 -7.95 -3.71
C ASP A 69 -19.02 -8.67 -4.45
N ASP A 70 -19.33 -9.87 -4.95
CA ASP A 70 -18.40 -10.71 -5.69
C ASP A 70 -17.94 -10.09 -7.02
N GLU A 71 -18.79 -9.28 -7.69
CA GLU A 71 -18.41 -8.60 -8.93
C GLU A 71 -17.41 -7.48 -8.62
N LEU A 72 -17.67 -6.71 -7.56
CA LEU A 72 -16.74 -5.69 -7.08
C LEU A 72 -15.41 -6.32 -6.63
N LEU A 73 -15.46 -7.40 -5.85
CA LEU A 73 -14.25 -8.09 -5.37
C LEU A 73 -13.38 -8.63 -6.52
N ARG A 74 -13.99 -9.14 -7.60
CA ARG A 74 -13.23 -9.62 -8.77
C ARG A 74 -12.38 -8.52 -9.40
N CYS A 75 -12.88 -7.29 -9.44
CA CYS A 75 -12.09 -6.15 -9.92
C CYS A 75 -10.87 -5.88 -9.02
N TYR A 76 -10.99 -6.12 -7.71
CA TYR A 76 -9.93 -5.87 -6.73
C TYR A 76 -8.98 -7.05 -6.51
N PHE A 77 -9.34 -8.28 -6.85
CA PHE A 77 -8.41 -9.41 -6.76
C PHE A 77 -7.33 -9.37 -7.82
N GLY A 78 -7.56 -8.62 -8.90
CA GLY A 78 -6.74 -8.65 -10.10
C GLY A 78 -6.92 -9.94 -10.89
N THR A 79 -6.31 -9.98 -12.07
CA THR A 79 -6.37 -11.13 -12.95
C THR A 79 -5.02 -11.85 -12.90
N PRO A 80 -4.98 -13.19 -12.72
CA PRO A 80 -3.74 -13.93 -12.89
C PRO A 80 -3.20 -13.66 -14.30
N ASP A 81 -2.07 -12.96 -14.37
CA ASP A 81 -1.39 -12.60 -15.60
C ASP A 81 0.08 -12.97 -15.43
N GLU A 82 0.58 -13.92 -16.23
CA GLU A 82 1.98 -14.35 -16.19
C GLU A 82 2.97 -13.22 -16.54
N ARG A 83 2.47 -12.11 -17.12
CA ARG A 83 3.27 -10.93 -17.47
C ARG A 83 3.24 -9.84 -16.38
N ALA A 84 2.39 -9.98 -15.37
CA ALA A 84 2.31 -9.07 -14.24
C ALA A 84 2.40 -9.87 -12.95
N ASP A 85 3.58 -9.87 -12.32
CA ASP A 85 3.76 -10.49 -11.01
C ASP A 85 3.33 -9.49 -9.91
N PRO A 86 2.40 -9.84 -8.99
CA PRO A 86 1.81 -11.16 -8.81
C PRO A 86 0.50 -11.43 -9.56
N GLY A 87 -0.09 -10.42 -10.21
CA GLY A 87 -1.30 -10.51 -11.03
C GLY A 87 -2.56 -10.53 -10.18
N TYR A 88 -2.54 -11.33 -9.12
CA TYR A 88 -3.56 -11.40 -8.09
C TYR A 88 -2.96 -11.34 -6.69
N ILE A 89 -3.76 -11.00 -5.69
CA ILE A 89 -3.32 -11.00 -4.27
C ILE A 89 -4.36 -11.64 -3.35
N SER A 90 -3.95 -11.96 -2.10
CA SER A 90 -4.85 -12.54 -1.11
C SER A 90 -5.50 -11.49 -0.23
N ARG A 91 -6.83 -11.41 -0.25
CA ARG A 91 -7.63 -10.57 0.66
C ARG A 91 -7.24 -10.67 2.14
N MET A 92 -6.83 -11.86 2.57
CA MET A 92 -6.52 -12.16 3.96
C MET A 92 -5.06 -11.89 4.34
N LYS A 93 -4.20 -11.63 3.35
CA LYS A 93 -2.77 -11.34 3.53
C LYS A 93 -2.40 -9.98 2.92
N THR A 94 -3.33 -9.03 2.93
CA THR A 94 -3.10 -7.69 2.37
C THR A 94 -3.51 -6.58 3.35
N VAL A 95 -2.73 -5.50 3.35
CA VAL A 95 -3.07 -4.22 3.98
C VAL A 95 -3.06 -3.11 2.94
N ILE A 96 -4.17 -2.38 2.80
CA ILE A 96 -4.22 -1.17 1.96
C ILE A 96 -3.50 -0.03 2.66
N ILE A 97 -2.47 0.53 2.01
CA ILE A 97 -1.60 1.56 2.58
C ILE A 97 -1.67 2.90 1.85
N GLY A 98 -2.32 2.96 0.68
CA GLY A 98 -2.63 4.19 -0.01
C GLY A 98 -3.39 3.95 -1.31
N ASN A 99 -3.72 5.03 -2.00
CA ASN A 99 -4.34 5.01 -3.32
C ASN A 99 -3.73 6.10 -4.21
N LEU A 100 -3.63 5.86 -5.53
CA LEU A 100 -3.28 6.92 -6.50
C LEU A 100 -4.51 7.66 -7.07
N GLY A 101 -5.70 7.14 -6.81
CA GLY A 101 -6.99 7.66 -7.28
C GLY A 101 -8.12 6.76 -6.80
N SER A 102 -9.34 7.01 -7.26
CA SER A 102 -10.44 6.05 -7.06
C SER A 102 -10.06 4.73 -7.70
N ASP A 103 -10.26 3.62 -6.98
CA ASP A 103 -10.02 2.26 -7.51
C ASP A 103 -8.58 1.98 -7.96
N LEU A 104 -7.61 2.78 -7.48
CA LEU A 104 -6.19 2.61 -7.74
C LEU A 104 -5.41 2.38 -6.44
N PRO A 105 -5.69 1.30 -5.68
CA PRO A 105 -5.05 1.02 -4.41
C PRO A 105 -3.63 0.49 -4.56
N PHE A 106 -2.78 0.82 -3.59
CA PHE A 106 -1.55 0.09 -3.33
C PHE A 106 -1.50 -0.42 -1.90
N ALA A 107 -0.81 -1.55 -1.75
CA ALA A 107 -0.98 -2.42 -0.61
C ALA A 107 0.32 -3.13 -0.23
N LEU A 108 0.37 -3.60 1.00
CA LEU A 108 1.37 -4.56 1.47
C LEU A 108 0.85 -5.98 1.22
N ASP A 109 1.65 -6.82 0.60
CA ASP A 109 1.36 -8.22 0.37
C ASP A 109 2.24 -9.12 1.26
N TYR A 110 1.58 -9.81 2.19
CA TYR A 110 2.23 -10.68 3.18
C TYR A 110 2.24 -12.15 2.76
N ARG A 111 1.99 -12.48 1.49
CA ARG A 111 1.98 -13.87 1.02
C ARG A 111 3.31 -14.56 1.24
N GLU A 112 4.40 -13.91 0.86
CA GLU A 112 5.76 -14.45 0.91
C GLU A 112 6.48 -14.14 2.23
N SER A 113 6.24 -12.95 2.81
CA SER A 113 6.95 -12.50 4.00
C SER A 113 6.02 -11.82 5.01
N PRO A 114 5.98 -12.30 6.27
CA PRO A 114 5.21 -11.65 7.33
C PRO A 114 5.91 -10.44 7.96
N VAL A 115 7.22 -10.25 7.72
CA VAL A 115 8.04 -9.22 8.37
C VAL A 115 8.48 -8.10 7.43
N ASP A 116 8.62 -8.43 6.15
CA ASP A 116 9.06 -7.52 5.10
C ASP A 116 8.19 -7.77 3.86
N PRO A 117 6.92 -7.34 3.89
CA PRO A 117 5.96 -7.59 2.82
C PRO A 117 6.28 -6.75 1.58
N ASP A 118 6.03 -7.34 0.41
CA ASP A 118 6.14 -6.63 -0.86
C ASP A 118 5.11 -5.49 -0.93
N VAL A 119 5.44 -4.45 -1.69
CA VAL A 119 4.50 -3.39 -2.04
C VAL A 119 3.96 -3.66 -3.43
N VAL A 120 2.64 -3.80 -3.50
CA VAL A 120 1.90 -4.09 -4.74
C VAL A 120 0.90 -3.00 -5.06
N PHE A 121 0.60 -2.83 -6.34
CA PHE A 121 -0.30 -1.81 -6.86
C PHE A 121 -1.30 -2.39 -7.85
N LEU A 122 -2.57 -2.01 -7.73
CA LEU A 122 -3.61 -2.28 -8.72
C LEU A 122 -3.80 -1.04 -9.59
N GLY A 123 -3.21 -1.08 -10.78
CA GLY A 123 -3.37 -0.03 -11.78
C GLY A 123 -4.60 -0.24 -12.66
N GLU A 124 -4.80 0.66 -13.62
CA GLU A 124 -5.95 0.64 -14.55
C GLU A 124 -6.01 -0.63 -15.42
N VAL A 125 -4.91 -1.35 -15.55
CA VAL A 125 -4.80 -2.60 -16.33
C VAL A 125 -5.52 -3.77 -15.65
N GLY A 126 -5.91 -3.63 -14.37
CA GLY A 126 -6.71 -4.64 -13.66
C GLY A 126 -5.92 -5.86 -13.17
N SER A 127 -4.60 -5.77 -13.13
CA SER A 127 -3.70 -6.77 -12.54
C SER A 127 -2.82 -6.14 -11.48
N TRP A 128 -2.61 -6.85 -10.37
CA TRP A 128 -1.67 -6.43 -9.33
C TRP A 128 -0.24 -6.58 -9.83
N ARG A 129 0.59 -5.61 -9.50
CA ARG A 129 2.02 -5.62 -9.83
C ARG A 129 2.86 -5.22 -8.62
N MET A 130 3.99 -5.87 -8.43
CA MET A 130 4.99 -5.42 -7.50
C MET A 130 5.58 -4.09 -7.96
N ILE A 131 5.62 -3.10 -7.06
CA ILE A 131 6.24 -1.79 -7.30
C ILE A 131 7.48 -1.56 -6.44
N ALA A 132 7.61 -2.30 -5.34
CA ALA A 132 8.80 -2.33 -4.49
C ALA A 132 8.82 -3.63 -3.66
N GLY A 133 10.01 -4.14 -3.34
CA GLY A 133 10.16 -5.33 -2.50
C GLY A 133 9.93 -5.07 -1.00
N SER A 134 9.90 -3.79 -0.60
CA SER A 134 9.61 -3.38 0.78
C SER A 134 9.05 -1.96 0.82
N VAL A 135 8.49 -1.57 1.97
CA VAL A 135 8.11 -0.15 2.19
C VAL A 135 9.32 0.77 2.14
N HIS A 136 10.45 0.31 2.67
CA HIS A 136 11.68 1.10 2.65
C HIS A 136 12.09 1.42 1.20
N ASP A 137 12.09 0.40 0.34
CA ASP A 137 12.44 0.57 -1.07
C ASP A 137 11.46 1.49 -1.80
N LEU A 138 10.15 1.38 -1.51
CA LEU A 138 9.15 2.31 -2.04
C LEU A 138 9.47 3.75 -1.64
N MET A 139 9.77 3.99 -0.36
CA MET A 139 10.07 5.33 0.14
C MET A 139 11.33 5.91 -0.51
N CYS A 140 12.38 5.11 -0.69
CA CYS A 140 13.60 5.52 -1.39
C CYS A 140 13.34 5.80 -2.87
N ALA A 141 12.50 5.02 -3.53
CA ALA A 141 12.14 5.24 -4.93
C ALA A 141 11.30 6.51 -5.13
N LEU A 142 10.42 6.82 -4.17
CA LEU A 142 9.59 8.03 -4.19
C LEU A 142 10.34 9.28 -3.74
N ASP A 143 11.36 9.14 -2.91
CA ASP A 143 12.15 10.26 -2.42
C ASP A 143 13.64 9.90 -2.46
N PRO A 144 14.28 10.03 -3.65
CA PRO A 144 15.69 9.65 -3.84
C PRO A 144 16.66 10.43 -2.95
N GLN A 145 16.25 11.56 -2.37
CA GLN A 145 17.09 12.35 -1.46
C GLN A 145 17.31 11.62 -0.12
N ARG A 146 16.43 10.68 0.27
CA ARG A 146 16.58 9.84 1.47
C ARG A 146 17.77 8.89 1.42
N LEU A 147 18.29 8.59 0.23
CA LEU A 147 19.48 7.75 0.07
C LEU A 147 20.79 8.51 0.35
N GLN A 148 20.74 9.83 0.50
CA GLN A 148 21.90 10.70 0.69
C GLN A 148 22.06 11.22 2.12
N SER A 149 21.12 10.89 3.00
CA SER A 149 21.07 11.27 4.42
C SER A 149 21.43 10.10 5.32
#